data_AF-E6VJC5-F1
#
_entry.id   AF-E6VJC5-F1
#
_cell.length_a   1.000
_cell.length_b   1.000
_cell.length_c   1.000
_cell.angle_alpha   90.00
_cell.angle_beta   90.00
_cell.angle_gamma   90.00
#
_symmetry.space_group_name_H-M   'P 1'
#
loop_
_entity.id
_entity.type
_entity.pdbx_description
1 polymer ?
#
loop_
_entity_poly.entity_id
_entity_poly.type
_entity_poly.pdbx_seq_one_letter_code
_entity_poly.pdbx_strand_id
1 'polypeptide(L)' 'MLIERGLRVMNVDTIGKSYDIAANYLRRTGAIPDGTSTHDPLLELIVRLFQRGETHPIRLANKAISNFESAKIAA' A
#
# COMPACT_ATOMS: atom_id res chain seq x y z
N MET A 1 31.14 5.44 3.30
CA MET A 1 30.65 4.22 3.98
C MET A 1 29.14 4.36 4.12
N LEU A 2 28.38 3.45 3.52
CA LEU A 2 26.94 3.54 3.24
C LEU A 2 26.11 2.90 4.37
N ILE A 3 25.98 3.56 5.53
CA ILE A 3 25.28 2.96 6.69
C ILE A 3 24.27 3.94 7.30
N GLU A 4 23.53 4.68 6.47
CA GLU A 4 22.39 5.50 6.94
C GLU A 4 21.14 5.38 6.06
N ARG A 5 21.24 4.68 4.93
CA ARG A 5 20.14 4.52 3.95
C ARG A 5 19.46 3.16 3.96
N GLY A 6 20.05 2.12 4.57
CA GLY A 6 19.50 0.76 4.52
C GLY A 6 18.09 0.65 5.10
N LEU A 7 17.81 1.33 6.20
CA LEU A 7 16.51 1.27 6.88
C LEU A 7 15.49 2.27 6.30
N ARG A 8 15.92 3.48 5.92
CA ARG A 8 15.01 4.52 5.40
C ARG A 8 14.65 4.33 3.92
N VAL A 9 15.55 3.76 3.11
CA VAL A 9 15.29 3.45 1.69
C VAL A 9 14.45 2.18 1.55
N MET A 10 14.65 1.15 2.40
CA MET A 10 13.76 -0.02 2.43
C MET A 10 12.31 0.39 2.74
N ASN A 11 12.09 1.31 3.68
CA ASN A 11 10.75 1.76 4.04
C ASN A 11 10.00 2.39 2.85
N VAL A 12 10.67 3.22 2.03
CA VAL A 12 10.03 3.89 0.88
C VAL A 12 9.81 2.92 -0.28
N ASP A 13 10.76 2.03 -0.57
CA ASP A 13 10.64 1.03 -1.63
C ASP A 13 9.53 0.01 -1.34
N THR A 14 9.45 -0.50 -0.11
CA THR A 14 8.40 -1.44 0.30
C THR A 14 7.02 -0.78 0.22
N ILE A 15 6.84 0.41 0.79
CA ILE A 15 5.56 1.13 0.75
C ILE A 15 5.17 1.45 -0.69
N GLY A 16 6.10 1.95 -1.51
CA GLY A 16 5.86 2.28 -2.92
C GLY A 16 5.44 1.07 -3.75
N LYS A 17 6.16 -0.06 -3.63
CA LYS A 17 5.81 -1.31 -4.32
C LYS A 17 4.46 -1.85 -3.88
N SER A 18 4.18 -1.84 -2.58
CA SER A 18 2.88 -2.26 -2.08
C SER A 18 1.74 -1.39 -2.59
N TYR A 19 1.97 -0.08 -2.64
CA TYR A 19 0.99 0.86 -3.16
C TYR A 19 0.71 0.63 -4.64
N ASP A 20 1.74 0.47 -5.47
CA ASP A 20 1.56 0.24 -6.91
C ASP A 20 0.73 -1.04 -7.18
N ILE A 21 1.08 -2.14 -6.50
CA ILE A 21 0.35 -3.42 -6.61
C ILE A 21 -1.12 -3.25 -6.19
N ALA A 22 -1.37 -2.68 -5.01
CA ALA A 22 -2.72 -2.53 -4.48
C ALA A 22 -3.55 -1.57 -5.33
N ALA A 23 -2.99 -0.43 -5.72
CA ALA A 23 -3.69 0.59 -6.51
C ALA A 23 -4.02 0.06 -7.91
N ASN A 24 -3.10 -0.68 -8.55
CA ASN A 24 -3.38 -1.31 -9.83
C ASN A 24 -4.54 -2.30 -9.75
N TYR A 25 -4.56 -3.16 -8.73
CA TYR A 25 -5.68 -4.09 -8.51
C TYR A 25 -6.99 -3.33 -8.27
N LEU A 26 -7.01 -2.40 -7.31
CA LEU A 26 -8.22 -1.69 -6.88
C LEU A 26 -8.80 -0.78 -7.98
N ARG A 27 -7.96 -0.21 -8.86
CA ARG A 27 -8.44 0.52 -10.05
C ARG A 27 -9.11 -0.43 -11.04
N ARG A 28 -8.44 -1.55 -11.35
CA ARG A 28 -8.99 -2.56 -12.29
C ARG A 28 -10.31 -3.17 -11.82
N THR A 29 -10.57 -3.23 -10.52
CA THR A 29 -11.84 -3.71 -9.95
C THR A 29 -12.87 -2.60 -9.71
N GLY A 30 -12.54 -1.34 -10.01
CA GLY A 30 -13.41 -0.20 -9.73
C GLY A 30 -13.65 0.03 -8.24
N ALA A 31 -12.73 -0.42 -7.37
CA ALA A 31 -12.76 -0.17 -5.94
C ALA A 31 -12.20 1.21 -5.56
N ILE A 32 -11.28 1.75 -6.38
CA ILE A 32 -10.84 3.16 -6.31
C ILE A 32 -10.91 3.77 -7.72
N PRO A 33 -11.10 5.10 -7.85
CA PRO A 33 -11.20 5.74 -9.15
C PRO A 33 -9.91 5.61 -9.97
N ASP A 34 -10.07 5.44 -11.28
CA ASP A 34 -8.98 5.53 -12.24
C ASP A 34 -8.40 6.94 -12.26
N GLY A 35 -7.06 7.05 -12.22
CA GLY A 35 -6.38 8.33 -12.20
C GLY A 35 -4.89 8.21 -11.95
N THR A 36 -4.14 9.25 -12.33
CA THR A 36 -2.68 9.34 -12.15
C THR A 36 -2.30 9.84 -10.76
N SER A 37 -3.25 10.43 -10.02
CA SER A 37 -3.03 10.92 -8.67
C SER A 37 -2.94 9.78 -7.66
N THR A 38 -2.16 10.01 -6.61
CA THR A 38 -2.14 9.15 -5.43
C THR A 38 -3.51 9.12 -4.78
N HIS A 39 -3.96 7.93 -4.38
CA HIS A 39 -5.15 7.70 -3.60
C HIS A 39 -4.76 7.72 -2.12
N ASP A 40 -4.86 8.89 -1.49
CA ASP A 40 -4.39 9.12 -0.12
C ASP A 40 -4.89 8.10 0.92
N PRO A 41 -6.18 7.67 0.91
CA PRO A 41 -6.66 6.68 1.88
C PRO A 41 -5.95 5.32 1.76
N LEU A 42 -5.58 4.92 0.53
CA LEU A 42 -4.84 3.68 0.30
C LEU A 42 -3.40 3.80 0.76
N LEU A 43 -2.75 4.92 0.46
CA LEU A 43 -1.39 5.17 0.92
C LEU A 43 -1.32 5.20 2.45
N GLU A 44 -2.26 5.88 3.10
CA GLU A 44 -2.33 5.94 4.56
C GLU A 44 -2.50 4.55 5.18
N LEU A 45 -3.38 3.71 4.61
CA LEU A 45 -3.58 2.34 5.07
C LEU A 45 -2.30 1.50 4.95
N ILE A 46 -1.59 1.60 3.83
CA ILE A 46 -0.32 0.89 3.61
C ILE A 46 0.74 1.35 4.61
N VAL A 47 0.85 2.66 4.87
CA VAL A 47 1.76 3.20 5.89
C VAL A 47 1.41 2.65 7.27
N ARG A 48 0.13 2.62 7.65
CA ARG A 48 -0.31 2.05 8.93
C ARG A 48 0.00 0.57 9.07
N LEU A 49 -0.24 -0.22 8.02
CA LEU A 49 0.06 -1.66 8.02
C LEU A 49 1.59 -1.92 8.09
N PHE A 50 2.38 -1.10 7.40
CA PHE A 50 3.84 -1.13 7.48
C PHE A 50 4.35 -0.81 8.89
N GLN A 51 3.84 0.26 9.51
CA GLN A 51 4.17 0.64 10.88
C GLN A 51 3.80 -0.43 11.92
N ARG A 52 2.80 -1.28 11.61
CA ARG A 52 2.44 -2.45 12.43
C ARG A 52 3.35 -3.67 12.23
N GLY A 53 4.38 -3.55 11.40
CA GLY A 53 5.42 -4.56 11.20
C GLY A 53 5.27 -5.41 9.93
N GLU A 54 4.33 -5.10 9.03
CA GLU A 54 4.26 -5.79 7.75
C GLU A 54 5.26 -5.20 6.75
N THR A 55 6.40 -5.87 6.57
CA THR A 55 7.52 -5.39 5.74
C THR A 55 7.63 -6.09 4.39
N HIS A 56 6.85 -7.14 4.15
CA HIS A 56 6.87 -7.85 2.87
C HIS A 56 5.92 -7.19 1.87
N PRO A 57 6.39 -6.66 0.73
CA PRO A 57 5.60 -5.77 -0.12
C PRO A 57 4.32 -6.41 -0.66
N ILE A 58 4.38 -7.70 -1.04
CA ILE A 58 3.21 -8.44 -1.52
C ILE A 58 2.18 -8.66 -0.40
N ARG A 59 2.63 -9.00 0.83
CA ARG A 59 1.72 -9.24 1.96
C ARG A 59 1.07 -7.93 2.41
N LEU A 60 1.85 -6.85 2.42
CA LEU A 60 1.38 -5.51 2.70
C LEU A 60 0.31 -5.04 1.70
N ALA A 61 0.55 -5.25 0.40
CA ALA A 61 -0.43 -4.95 -0.65
C ALA A 61 -1.72 -5.77 -0.47
N ASN A 62 -1.62 -7.09 -0.31
CA ASN A 62 -2.78 -7.96 -0.15
C ASN A 62 -3.60 -7.62 1.11
N LYS A 63 -2.94 -7.26 2.21
CA LYS A 63 -3.63 -6.76 3.41
C LYS A 63 -4.35 -5.44 3.16
N ALA A 64 -3.73 -4.53 2.41
CA ALA A 64 -4.37 -3.26 2.05
C ALA A 64 -5.61 -3.48 1.17
N ILE A 65 -5.50 -4.34 0.14
CA ILE A 65 -6.62 -4.73 -0.73
C ILE A 65 -7.76 -5.32 0.10
N SER A 66 -7.47 -6.34 0.92
CA SER A 66 -8.49 -7.02 1.72
C SER A 66 -9.22 -6.07 2.68
N ASN A 67 -8.50 -5.11 3.29
CA ASN A 67 -9.13 -4.08 4.12
C ASN A 67 -10.01 -3.12 3.30
N PHE A 68 -9.57 -2.70 2.11
CA PHE A 68 -10.37 -1.85 1.22
C PHE A 68 -11.67 -2.51 0.78
N GLU A 69 -11.59 -3.76 0.34
CA GLU A 69 -12.76 -4.53 -0.10
C GLU A 69 -13.71 -4.81 1.06
N SER A 70 -13.18 -5.12 2.25
CA SER A 70 -14.01 -5.30 3.45
C SER A 70 -14.72 -4.02 3.87
N ALA A 71 -14.05 -2.86 3.76
CA ALA A 71 -14.65 -1.56 4.02
C ALA A 71 -15.76 -1.21 3.02
N LYS A 72 -15.62 -1.61 1.74
CA LYS A 72 -16.64 -1.44 0.70
C LYS A 72 -17.86 -2.34 0.91
N ILE A 73 -17.69 -3.54 1.47
CA ILE A 73 -18.80 -4.47 1.78
C ILE A 73 -19.63 -3.98 2.99
N ALA A 74 -19.02 -3.24 3.91
CA ALA A 74 -19.67 -2.76 5.12
C ALA A 74 -20.40 -1.40 4.96
N ALA A 75 -20.30 -0.76 3.79
CA ALA A 75 -20.87 0.55 3.47
C ALA A 75 -22.03 0.43 2.47
#